data_AF-A0A367INY3-F1
#
_entry.id   AF-A0A367INY3-F1
#
_cell.length_a   1.000
_cell.length_b   1.000
_cell.length_c   1.000
_cell.angle_alpha   90.00
_cell.angle_beta   90.00
_cell.angle_gamma   90.00
#
_symmetry.space_group_name_H-M   'P 1'
#
loop_
_entity.id
_entity.type
_entity.pdbx_description
1 polymer ?
#
loop_
_entity_poly.entity_id
_entity_poly.type
_entity_poly.pdbx_seq_one_letter_code
_entity_poly.pdbx_strand_id
1 'polypeptide(L)'
;INLPAHLVIIKSTLGYQNGALTEYSDIDILQMIGRAGRLGLDTSGSAVIMTTNQMRQRYSSLVSGTTNLESRLHENLVEHLLSEVCLGTITNTLTAIHWLKSTFLYVRTSQNPIHYNLQQSIGTASDIAPDTVLQNICVKQLKSLESNCLIENQNDSSLKATNYGLIMDKYYIKFPTMIKIINMKKFGSVKDMLKLVSNCQEEMETIRYNSGEKNFLTSLKNDPNVRYPLDKVSSVSDKVYLLIQCILGDVSLHNVGNNLLAVEALSILNHASRISKCLIECSSSEVSSSKLKFSVQLYQSIQAKMWFDSPYVIRQLTGIGPQFSKTLSASNVITFDQLRGCDPS
;
A
#
# COMPACT_ATOMS: atom_id res chain seq x y z
N ILE A 1 1.58 5.23 22.89
CA ILE A 1 1.75 4.96 24.34
C ILE A 1 2.91 5.83 24.83
N ASN A 2 2.70 6.67 25.85
CA ASN A 2 3.76 7.53 26.41
C ASN A 2 4.03 7.14 27.88
N LEU A 3 4.81 6.07 28.06
CA LEU A 3 5.19 5.56 29.38
C LEU A 3 6.72 5.56 29.46
N PRO A 4 7.34 6.65 29.97
CA PRO A 4 8.78 6.68 30.17
C PRO A 4 9.21 5.79 31.34
N ALA A 5 10.38 5.18 31.24
CA ALA A 5 10.92 4.26 32.24
C ALA A 5 12.37 4.62 32.58
N HIS A 6 12.83 4.27 33.79
CA HIS A 6 14.23 4.47 34.17
C HIS A 6 15.18 3.57 33.35
N LEU A 7 14.80 2.29 33.22
CA LEU A 7 15.54 1.26 32.48
C LEU A 7 14.67 0.71 31.36
N VAL A 8 15.18 0.73 30.13
CA VAL A 8 14.58 0.04 28.98
C VAL A 8 15.47 -1.11 28.58
N ILE A 9 14.91 -2.31 28.48
CA ILE A 9 15.62 -3.50 27.99
C ILE A 9 15.01 -3.90 26.65
N ILE A 10 15.79 -3.77 25.58
CA ILE A 10 15.44 -4.26 24.24
C ILE A 10 15.95 -5.69 24.14
N LYS A 11 15.05 -6.64 24.35
CA LYS A 11 15.35 -8.07 24.29
C LYS A 11 15.23 -8.57 22.86
N SER A 12 16.36 -8.91 22.23
CA SER A 12 16.48 -9.24 20.80
C SER A 12 16.24 -8.05 19.88
N THR A 13 16.99 -7.96 18.80
CA THR A 13 16.82 -6.94 17.75
C THR A 13 16.10 -7.47 16.51
N LEU A 14 15.75 -8.76 16.53
CA LEU A 14 15.07 -9.46 15.45
C LEU A 14 13.59 -9.64 15.77
N GLY A 15 12.74 -9.38 14.77
CA GLY A 15 11.31 -9.67 14.78
C GLY A 15 10.93 -10.52 13.57
N TYR A 16 9.92 -11.38 13.72
CA TYR A 16 9.39 -12.15 12.59
C TYR A 16 8.47 -11.27 11.75
N GLN A 17 8.85 -11.02 10.49
CA GLN A 17 8.10 -10.21 9.53
C GLN A 17 8.07 -10.91 8.17
N ASN A 18 6.88 -10.98 7.55
CA ASN A 18 6.69 -11.53 6.20
C ASN A 18 7.30 -12.92 5.96
N GLY A 19 7.20 -13.80 6.96
CA GLY A 19 7.69 -15.18 6.84
C GLY A 19 9.18 -15.35 7.18
N ALA A 20 9.90 -14.26 7.47
CA ALA A 20 11.33 -14.28 7.77
C ALA A 20 11.64 -13.55 9.09
N LEU A 21 12.81 -13.85 9.66
CA LEU A 21 13.33 -13.11 10.80
C LEU A 21 14.09 -11.88 10.26
N THR A 22 13.64 -10.68 10.61
CA THR A 22 14.18 -9.40 10.11
C THR A 22 14.55 -8.49 11.27
N GLU A 23 15.63 -7.72 11.12
CA GLU A 23 16.03 -6.73 12.12
C GLU A 23 15.00 -5.59 12.22
N TYR A 24 14.84 -5.04 13.41
CA TYR A 24 14.04 -3.82 13.61
C TYR A 24 14.65 -2.63 12.87
N SER A 25 13.80 -1.66 12.49
CA SER A 25 14.28 -0.43 11.91
C SER A 25 15.09 0.37 12.93
N ASP A 26 16.07 1.13 12.44
CA ASP A 26 16.90 1.97 13.31
C ASP A 26 16.05 2.99 14.08
N ILE A 27 14.97 3.48 13.48
CA ILE A 27 13.99 4.38 14.10
C ILE A 27 13.28 3.68 15.26
N ASP A 28 12.81 2.44 15.08
CA ASP A 28 12.13 1.71 16.16
C ASP A 28 13.05 1.49 17.35
N ILE A 29 14.31 1.13 17.10
CA ILE A 29 15.32 0.98 18.16
C ILE A 29 15.55 2.31 18.89
N LEU A 30 15.76 3.41 18.16
CA LEU A 30 15.92 4.73 18.75
C LEU A 30 14.68 5.20 19.52
N GLN A 31 13.47 4.88 19.03
CA GLN A 31 12.22 5.17 19.72
C GLN A 31 12.07 4.36 21.01
N MET A 32 12.50 3.09 21.03
CA MET A 32 12.54 2.28 22.25
C MET A 32 13.54 2.86 23.25
N ILE A 33 14.75 3.19 22.81
CA ILE A 33 15.79 3.84 23.64
C ILE A 33 15.29 5.17 24.20
N GLY A 34 14.59 5.97 23.39
CA GLY A 34 14.02 7.26 23.78
C GLY A 34 12.94 7.18 24.87
N ARG A 35 12.48 5.97 25.24
CA ARG A 35 11.64 5.76 26.42
C ARG A 35 12.43 5.69 27.73
N ALA A 36 13.76 5.54 27.66
CA ALA A 36 14.63 5.52 28.82
C ALA A 36 14.89 6.95 29.33
N GLY A 37 14.60 7.19 30.60
CA GLY A 37 14.71 8.49 31.26
C GLY A 37 13.35 9.09 31.57
N ARG A 38 13.18 9.53 32.83
CA ARG A 38 11.98 10.21 33.31
C ARG A 38 12.33 11.64 33.68
N LEU A 39 11.90 12.58 32.84
CA LEU A 39 12.13 14.02 33.08
C LEU A 39 11.56 14.43 34.44
N GLY A 40 12.40 15.07 35.26
CA GLY A 40 12.02 15.56 36.60
C GLY A 40 12.02 14.51 37.72
N LEU A 41 12.20 13.22 37.41
CA LEU A 41 12.31 12.15 38.41
C LEU A 41 13.71 11.56 38.50
N ASP A 42 14.35 11.30 37.35
CA ASP A 42 15.67 10.69 37.28
C ASP A 42 16.71 11.67 36.73
N THR A 43 17.95 11.58 37.23
CA THR A 43 19.11 12.30 36.68
C THR A 43 19.69 11.62 35.44
N SER A 44 19.38 10.34 35.23
CA SER A 44 19.85 9.55 34.10
C SER A 44 18.84 8.44 33.76
N GLY A 45 18.76 8.07 32.48
CA GLY A 45 18.09 6.86 32.02
C GLY A 45 19.10 5.85 31.46
N SER A 46 18.79 4.57 31.54
CA SER A 46 19.62 3.50 30.98
C SER A 46 18.85 2.67 29.96
N ALA A 47 19.49 2.34 28.84
CA ALA A 47 18.95 1.43 27.84
C ALA A 47 19.93 0.27 27.60
N VAL A 48 19.42 -0.96 27.63
CA VAL A 48 20.20 -2.18 27.38
C VAL A 48 19.69 -2.83 26.11
N ILE A 49 20.56 -2.94 25.10
CA ILE A 49 20.25 -3.62 23.84
C ILE A 49 20.87 -5.02 23.88
N MET A 50 20.03 -6.05 23.86
CA MET A 50 20.46 -7.44 23.77
C MET A 50 20.38 -7.89 22.31
N THR A 51 21.53 -8.03 21.65
CA THR A 51 21.65 -8.38 20.22
C THR A 51 22.75 -9.42 20.00
N THR A 52 22.95 -9.87 18.76
CA THR A 52 24.02 -10.79 18.39
C THR A 52 25.38 -10.08 18.37
N ASN A 53 26.46 -10.83 18.58
CA ASN A 53 27.81 -10.25 18.56
C ASN A 53 28.14 -9.56 17.23
N GLN A 54 27.62 -10.07 16.11
CA GLN A 54 27.82 -9.48 14.77
C GLN A 54 27.20 -8.09 14.66
N MET A 55 26.06 -7.85 15.31
CA MET A 55 25.31 -6.60 15.21
C MET A 55 25.68 -5.55 16.26
N ARG A 56 26.49 -5.93 17.26
CA ARG A 56 26.93 -5.04 18.34
C ARG A 56 27.52 -3.73 17.81
N GLN A 57 28.41 -3.79 16.82
CA GLN A 57 29.07 -2.59 16.29
C GLN A 57 28.07 -1.68 15.57
N ARG A 58 27.14 -2.25 14.79
CA ARG A 58 26.08 -1.48 14.13
C ARG A 58 25.26 -0.66 15.13
N TYR A 59 24.75 -1.30 16.18
CA TYR A 59 23.92 -0.61 17.17
C TYR A 59 24.72 0.36 18.04
N SER A 60 26.00 0.07 18.31
CA SER A 60 26.90 1.03 18.97
C SER A 60 27.06 2.32 18.13
N SER A 61 27.29 2.17 16.81
CA SER A 61 27.40 3.32 15.89
C SER A 61 26.09 4.09 15.75
N LEU A 62 24.94 3.39 15.80
CA LEU A 62 23.63 4.00 15.74
C LEU A 62 23.38 4.91 16.96
N VAL A 63 23.70 4.42 18.16
CA VAL A 63 23.52 5.17 19.41
C VAL A 63 24.50 6.33 19.54
N SER A 64 25.73 6.21 19.01
CA SER A 64 26.68 7.32 18.98
C SER A 64 26.30 8.43 18.00
N GLY A 65 25.28 8.25 17.16
CA GLY A 65 24.86 9.23 16.16
C GLY A 65 25.87 9.47 15.04
N THR A 66 26.84 8.56 14.89
CA THR A 66 27.91 8.67 13.88
C THR A 66 27.51 8.05 12.54
N THR A 67 26.32 7.49 12.43
CA THR A 67 25.81 6.90 11.18
C THR A 67 25.38 7.98 10.20
N ASN A 68 26.01 8.02 9.02
CA ASN A 68 25.55 8.85 7.93
C ASN A 68 24.16 8.41 7.45
N LEU A 69 23.25 9.36 7.28
CA LEU A 69 21.95 9.13 6.67
C LEU A 69 22.07 9.21 5.16
N GLU A 70 21.55 8.19 4.46
CA GLU A 70 21.47 8.16 3.00
C GLU A 70 20.03 8.41 2.53
N SER A 71 19.89 8.99 1.34
CA SER A 71 18.59 9.28 0.74
C SER A 71 18.00 8.03 0.08
N ARG A 72 16.74 7.72 0.36
CA ARG A 72 15.98 6.66 -0.35
C ARG A 72 15.03 7.19 -1.41
N LEU A 73 15.11 8.49 -1.74
CA LEU A 73 14.22 9.10 -2.74
C LEU A 73 14.31 8.39 -4.10
N HIS A 74 15.51 7.93 -4.48
CA HIS A 74 15.75 7.23 -5.73
C HIS A 74 14.98 5.89 -5.87
N GLU A 75 14.55 5.28 -4.76
CA GLU A 75 13.78 4.03 -4.76
C GLU A 75 12.33 4.25 -5.22
N ASN A 76 11.73 5.39 -4.86
CA ASN A 76 10.33 5.74 -5.17
C ASN A 76 10.20 7.00 -6.04
N LEU A 77 11.29 7.38 -6.73
CA LEU A 77 11.39 8.64 -7.44
C LEU A 77 10.34 8.81 -8.56
N VAL A 78 9.96 7.70 -9.19
CA VAL A 78 9.04 7.68 -10.33
C VAL A 78 7.68 8.32 -10.00
N GLU A 79 7.19 8.13 -8.78
CA GLU A 79 5.90 8.65 -8.30
C GLU A 79 5.98 10.16 -8.07
N HIS A 80 7.07 10.61 -7.43
CA HIS A 80 7.30 12.04 -7.19
C HIS A 80 7.51 12.83 -8.49
N LEU A 81 8.28 12.28 -9.44
CA LEU A 81 8.45 12.91 -10.74
C LEU A 81 7.11 13.05 -11.48
N LEU A 82 6.26 12.01 -11.45
CA LEU A 82 4.94 12.09 -12.06
C LEU A 82 4.09 13.18 -11.42
N SER A 83 4.03 13.24 -10.08
CA SER A 83 3.28 14.29 -9.37
C SER A 83 3.75 15.69 -9.74
N GLU A 84 5.06 15.93 -9.84
CA GLU A 84 5.59 17.23 -10.22
C GLU A 84 5.36 17.59 -11.70
N VAL A 85 5.24 16.58 -12.58
CA VAL A 85 4.77 16.78 -13.97
C VAL A 85 3.28 17.11 -13.99
N CYS A 86 2.45 16.44 -13.17
CA CYS A 86 1.02 16.73 -13.04
C CYS A 86 0.75 18.15 -12.50
N LEU A 87 1.58 18.63 -11.57
CA LEU A 87 1.52 19.99 -11.02
C LEU A 87 2.06 21.07 -11.98
N GLY A 88 2.84 20.67 -12.98
CA GLY A 88 3.49 21.59 -13.93
C GLY A 88 4.80 22.21 -13.42
N THR A 89 5.32 21.76 -12.27
CA THR A 89 6.66 22.14 -11.80
C THR A 89 7.75 21.61 -12.73
N ILE A 90 7.58 20.36 -13.20
CA ILE A 90 8.46 19.74 -14.18
C ILE A 90 7.79 19.78 -15.55
N THR A 91 8.36 20.58 -16.44
CA THR A 91 7.86 20.74 -17.82
C THR A 91 8.78 20.09 -18.86
N ASN A 92 10.03 19.80 -18.51
CA ASN A 92 11.01 19.16 -19.39
C ASN A 92 12.10 18.46 -18.57
N THR A 93 12.94 17.66 -19.25
CA THR A 93 14.04 16.92 -18.61
C THR A 93 15.01 17.81 -17.83
N LEU A 94 15.27 19.03 -18.29
CA LEU A 94 16.17 19.97 -17.60
C LEU A 94 15.57 20.45 -16.28
N THR A 95 14.28 20.82 -16.27
CA THR A 95 13.55 21.19 -15.05
C THR A 95 13.46 20.02 -14.07
N ALA A 96 13.34 18.78 -14.55
CA ALA A 96 13.38 17.59 -13.69
C ALA A 96 14.72 17.41 -12.98
N ILE A 97 15.83 17.59 -13.71
CA ILE A 97 17.18 17.54 -13.12
C ILE A 97 17.37 18.69 -12.12
N HIS A 98 16.92 19.90 -12.45
CA HIS A 98 16.97 21.03 -11.53
C HIS A 98 16.17 20.78 -10.25
N TRP A 99 14.97 20.21 -10.37
CA TRP A 99 14.16 19.80 -9.22
C TRP A 99 14.91 18.76 -8.36
N LEU A 100 15.52 17.74 -8.97
CA LEU A 100 16.33 16.76 -8.26
C LEU A 100 17.52 17.39 -7.51
N LYS A 101 18.17 18.41 -8.08
CA LYS A 101 19.27 19.15 -7.43
C LYS A 101 18.83 19.88 -6.15
N SER A 102 17.54 20.17 -5.99
CA SER A 102 16.98 20.77 -4.76
C SER A 102 16.78 19.77 -3.61
N THR A 103 16.94 18.47 -3.85
CA THR A 103 16.59 17.42 -2.88
C THR A 103 17.79 16.94 -2.05
N PHE A 104 17.50 16.28 -0.92
CA PHE A 104 18.53 15.61 -0.11
C PHE A 104 19.27 14.50 -0.89
N LEU A 105 18.66 13.93 -1.93
CA LEU A 105 19.33 12.97 -2.81
C LEU A 105 20.56 13.59 -3.45
N TYR A 106 20.47 14.82 -3.97
CA TYR A 106 21.62 15.50 -4.59
C TYR A 106 22.77 15.68 -3.60
N VAL A 107 22.47 16.17 -2.39
CA VAL A 107 23.47 16.36 -1.32
C VAL A 107 24.22 15.05 -1.03
N ARG A 108 23.50 13.92 -0.97
CA ARG A 108 24.11 12.62 -0.72
C ARG A 108 24.84 12.05 -1.93
N THR A 109 24.33 12.23 -3.14
CA THR A 109 25.02 11.80 -4.37
C THR A 109 26.36 12.54 -4.55
N SER A 110 26.44 13.82 -4.16
CA SER A 110 27.72 14.56 -4.16
C SER A 110 28.74 14.03 -3.15
N GLN A 111 28.29 13.47 -2.02
CA GLN A 111 29.18 12.95 -0.96
C GLN A 111 29.53 11.48 -1.13
N ASN A 112 28.60 10.68 -1.68
CA ASN A 112 28.76 9.23 -1.83
C ASN A 112 28.13 8.75 -3.15
N PRO A 113 28.70 9.12 -4.32
CA PRO A 113 28.12 8.80 -5.62
C PRO A 113 28.07 7.29 -5.89
N ILE A 114 29.03 6.53 -5.35
CA ILE A 114 29.14 5.08 -5.52
C ILE A 114 27.89 4.35 -4.99
N HIS A 115 27.34 4.81 -3.86
CA HIS A 115 26.13 4.24 -3.27
C HIS A 115 24.91 4.33 -4.21
N TYR A 116 24.82 5.41 -5.00
CA TYR A 116 23.68 5.66 -5.88
C TYR A 116 23.87 5.16 -7.31
N ASN A 117 25.07 4.66 -7.65
CA ASN A 117 25.36 4.09 -8.96
C ASN A 117 24.81 2.64 -9.10
N LEU A 118 23.54 2.46 -8.74
CA LEU A 118 22.85 1.19 -8.75
C LEU A 118 22.50 0.85 -10.21
N GLN A 119 23.23 -0.12 -10.77
CA GLN A 119 23.02 -0.83 -12.04
C GLN A 119 23.75 -0.32 -13.30
N GLN A 120 24.64 0.67 -13.22
CA GLN A 120 25.45 1.05 -14.36
C GLN A 120 26.94 0.92 -14.02
N SER A 121 27.54 -0.17 -14.49
CA SER A 121 28.98 -0.42 -14.55
C SER A 121 29.70 0.59 -15.46
N ILE A 122 29.55 1.88 -15.15
CA ILE A 122 30.23 2.99 -15.81
C ILE A 122 31.49 3.26 -15.00
N GLY A 123 32.60 2.74 -15.49
CA GLY A 123 33.95 3.19 -15.10
C GLY A 123 34.43 2.73 -13.72
N THR A 124 35.76 2.78 -13.56
CA THR A 124 36.41 2.67 -12.26
C THR A 124 35.95 3.80 -11.34
N ALA A 125 35.89 3.51 -10.03
CA ALA A 125 35.25 4.34 -8.99
C ALA A 125 35.75 5.80 -8.83
N SER A 126 36.74 6.24 -9.61
CA SER A 126 37.40 7.53 -9.49
C SER A 126 36.78 8.67 -10.32
N ASP A 127 36.02 8.40 -11.39
CA ASP A 127 35.60 9.43 -12.37
C ASP A 127 34.09 9.63 -12.50
N ILE A 128 33.29 9.13 -11.55
CA ILE A 128 31.83 9.27 -11.61
C ILE A 128 31.42 10.64 -11.09
N ALA A 129 31.16 11.58 -12.00
CA ALA A 129 30.60 12.88 -11.65
C ALA A 129 29.21 12.73 -11.00
N PRO A 130 28.92 13.40 -9.87
CA PRO A 130 27.64 13.26 -9.19
C PRO A 130 26.45 13.73 -10.06
N ASP A 131 26.69 14.74 -10.90
CA ASP A 131 25.70 15.25 -11.85
C ASP A 131 25.32 14.21 -12.91
N THR A 132 26.26 13.36 -13.37
CA THR A 132 25.94 12.32 -14.36
C THR A 132 25.13 11.19 -13.75
N VAL A 133 25.40 10.81 -12.49
CA VAL A 133 24.59 9.83 -11.76
C VAL A 133 23.15 10.33 -11.61
N LEU A 134 22.98 11.59 -11.16
CA LEU A 134 21.66 12.19 -10.98
C LEU A 134 20.90 12.28 -12.30
N GLN A 135 21.57 12.70 -13.37
CA GLN A 135 21.00 12.76 -14.71
C GLN A 135 20.56 11.37 -15.21
N ASN A 136 21.37 10.34 -15.00
CA ASN A 136 21.04 8.97 -15.40
C ASN A 136 19.82 8.44 -14.63
N ILE A 137 19.76 8.68 -13.32
CA ILE A 137 18.60 8.34 -12.50
C ILE A 137 17.35 9.05 -13.04
N CYS A 138 17.43 10.36 -13.27
CA CYS A 138 16.31 11.17 -13.78
C CYS A 138 15.79 10.65 -15.12
N VAL A 139 16.69 10.50 -16.09
CA VAL A 139 16.36 10.08 -17.46
C VAL A 139 15.79 8.65 -17.46
N LYS A 140 16.33 7.75 -16.63
CA LYS A 140 15.80 6.39 -16.50
C LYS A 140 14.35 6.38 -15.99
N GLN A 141 14.04 7.19 -14.97
CA GLN A 141 12.69 7.25 -14.41
C GLN A 141 11.71 7.94 -15.38
N LEU A 142 12.10 9.02 -16.03
CA LEU A 142 11.27 9.69 -17.05
C LEU A 142 10.97 8.75 -18.22
N LYS A 143 11.97 8.03 -18.73
CA LYS A 143 11.77 6.99 -19.75
C LYS A 143 10.82 5.89 -19.27
N SER A 144 10.90 5.52 -17.99
CA SER A 144 9.98 4.54 -17.41
C SER A 144 8.53 5.05 -17.42
N LEU A 145 8.29 6.31 -17.04
CA LEU A 145 6.97 6.94 -17.11
C LEU A 145 6.43 7.01 -18.54
N GLU A 146 7.28 7.40 -19.50
CA GLU A 146 6.92 7.51 -20.91
C GLU A 146 6.58 6.14 -21.51
N SER A 147 7.42 5.13 -21.25
CA SER A 147 7.21 3.76 -21.74
C SER A 147 5.92 3.10 -21.21
N ASN A 148 5.40 3.55 -20.06
CA ASN A 148 4.17 3.05 -19.46
C ASN A 148 2.96 3.98 -19.72
N CYS A 149 3.06 4.92 -20.66
CA CYS A 149 1.98 5.84 -21.05
C CYS A 149 1.46 6.72 -19.89
N LEU A 150 2.30 7.08 -18.91
CA LEU A 150 1.94 7.97 -17.81
C LEU A 150 2.28 9.44 -18.10
N ILE A 151 3.30 9.67 -18.92
CA ILE A 151 3.67 10.98 -19.47
C ILE A 151 3.81 10.87 -20.99
N GLU A 152 3.55 11.97 -21.67
CA GLU A 152 3.73 12.15 -23.11
C GLU A 152 4.67 13.34 -23.35
N ASN A 153 5.56 13.19 -24.33
CA ASN A 153 6.41 14.28 -24.79
C ASN A 153 5.71 15.01 -25.94
N GLN A 154 5.25 16.22 -25.67
CA GLN A 154 4.70 17.12 -26.67
C GLN A 154 5.84 17.91 -27.33
N ASN A 155 5.89 17.90 -28.66
CA ASN A 155 6.81 18.69 -29.48
C ASN A 155 8.31 18.52 -29.11
N ASP A 156 8.73 17.30 -28.78
CA ASP A 156 10.12 16.91 -28.45
C ASP A 156 10.81 17.69 -27.30
N SER A 157 10.08 18.53 -26.55
CA SER A 157 10.67 19.39 -25.51
C SER A 157 9.78 19.66 -24.31
N SER A 158 8.51 19.25 -24.33
CA SER A 158 7.58 19.50 -23.22
C SER A 158 6.92 18.21 -22.74
N LEU A 159 7.06 17.91 -21.45
CA LEU A 159 6.47 16.76 -20.79
C LEU A 159 5.07 17.14 -20.30
N LYS A 160 4.09 16.28 -20.58
CA LYS A 160 2.73 16.41 -20.06
C LYS A 160 2.27 15.08 -19.49
N ALA A 161 1.56 15.11 -18.35
CA ALA A 161 0.93 13.92 -17.81
C ALA A 161 -0.24 13.45 -18.70
N THR A 162 -0.36 12.15 -18.90
CA THR A 162 -1.51 11.54 -19.56
C THR A 162 -2.69 11.44 -18.59
N ASN A 163 -3.87 11.02 -19.08
CA ASN A 163 -5.01 10.72 -18.21
C ASN A 163 -4.65 9.68 -17.14
N TYR A 164 -3.88 8.65 -17.48
CA TYR A 164 -3.42 7.66 -16.49
C TYR A 164 -2.49 8.28 -15.44
N GLY A 165 -1.58 9.17 -15.88
CA GLY A 165 -0.69 9.90 -14.98
C GLY A 165 -1.47 10.76 -13.97
N LEU A 166 -2.45 11.52 -14.46
CA LEU A 166 -3.33 12.35 -13.64
C LEU A 166 -4.18 11.51 -12.68
N ILE A 167 -4.71 10.37 -13.12
CA ILE A 167 -5.49 9.45 -12.27
C ILE A 167 -4.61 8.82 -11.19
N MET A 168 -3.38 8.41 -11.54
CA MET A 168 -2.42 7.84 -10.59
C MET A 168 -2.11 8.82 -9.46
N ASP A 169 -1.83 10.08 -9.82
CA ASP A 169 -1.53 11.16 -8.88
C ASP A 169 -2.75 11.50 -8.01
N LYS A 170 -3.92 11.69 -8.62
CA LYS A 170 -5.19 12.02 -7.93
C LYS A 170 -5.57 11.02 -6.84
N TYR A 171 -5.32 9.73 -7.06
CA TYR A 171 -5.66 8.67 -6.09
C TYR A 171 -4.46 8.16 -5.29
N TYR A 172 -3.27 8.75 -5.44
CA TYR A 172 -2.05 8.31 -4.76
C TYR A 172 -1.80 6.81 -4.92
N ILE A 173 -1.87 6.33 -6.16
CA ILE A 173 -1.66 4.93 -6.52
C ILE A 173 -0.19 4.69 -6.81
N LYS A 174 0.33 3.56 -6.33
CA LYS A 174 1.72 3.17 -6.54
C LYS A 174 2.00 2.86 -8.01
N PHE A 175 3.19 3.21 -8.49
CA PHE A 175 3.58 3.01 -9.90
C PHE A 175 3.46 1.55 -10.37
N PRO A 176 3.95 0.54 -9.62
CA PRO A 176 3.77 -0.87 -10.00
C PRO A 176 2.30 -1.30 -10.08
N THR A 177 1.45 -0.72 -9.23
CA THR A 177 0.01 -0.99 -9.24
C THR A 177 -0.64 -0.39 -10.47
N MET A 178 -0.31 0.86 -10.82
CA MET A 178 -0.86 1.50 -12.01
C MET A 178 -0.46 0.74 -13.30
N ILE A 179 0.78 0.25 -13.39
CA ILE A 179 1.21 -0.58 -14.52
C ILE A 179 0.33 -1.84 -14.65
N LYS A 180 0.04 -2.53 -13.54
CA LYS A 180 -0.86 -3.70 -13.55
C LYS A 180 -2.26 -3.31 -14.06
N ILE A 181 -2.78 -2.16 -13.65
CA ILE A 181 -4.09 -1.63 -14.08
C ILE A 181 -4.13 -1.33 -15.59
N ILE A 182 -3.06 -0.74 -16.14
CA ILE A 182 -2.94 -0.39 -17.56
C ILE A 182 -2.77 -1.66 -18.42
N ASN A 183 -1.94 -2.60 -17.98
CA ASN A 183 -1.66 -3.82 -18.73
C ASN A 183 -2.86 -4.77 -18.79
N MET A 184 -3.75 -4.73 -17.80
CA MET A 184 -4.93 -5.58 -17.74
C MET A 184 -6.07 -4.95 -18.56
N LYS A 185 -6.09 -5.21 -19.87
CA LYS A 185 -7.06 -4.61 -20.82
C LYS A 185 -8.42 -5.31 -20.88
N LYS A 186 -8.49 -6.60 -20.53
CA LYS A 186 -9.71 -7.41 -20.63
C LYS A 186 -10.11 -7.92 -19.26
N PHE A 187 -11.33 -7.59 -18.84
CA PHE A 187 -11.96 -8.13 -17.64
C PHE A 187 -13.15 -8.97 -18.05
N GLY A 188 -13.16 -10.24 -17.64
CA GLY A 188 -14.27 -11.15 -17.87
C GLY A 188 -15.28 -11.16 -16.72
N SER A 189 -14.87 -10.73 -15.53
CA SER A 189 -15.67 -10.87 -14.32
C SER A 189 -15.26 -9.94 -13.17
N VAL A 190 -16.13 -9.81 -12.16
CA VAL A 190 -15.81 -9.15 -10.87
C VAL A 190 -14.66 -9.88 -10.15
N LYS A 191 -14.52 -11.20 -10.34
CA LYS A 191 -13.41 -12.00 -9.78
C LYS A 191 -12.06 -11.50 -10.26
N ASP A 192 -11.94 -11.17 -11.54
CA ASP A 192 -10.69 -10.67 -12.12
C ASP A 192 -10.33 -9.30 -11.53
N MET A 193 -11.35 -8.47 -11.29
CA MET A 193 -11.17 -7.16 -10.65
C MET A 193 -10.74 -7.27 -9.20
N LEU A 194 -11.36 -8.19 -8.45
CA LEU A 194 -10.99 -8.47 -7.09
C LEU A 194 -9.55 -9.01 -6.99
N LYS A 195 -9.15 -9.90 -7.90
CA LYS A 195 -7.77 -10.38 -7.99
C LYS A 195 -6.78 -9.24 -8.27
N LEU A 196 -7.13 -8.30 -9.14
CA LEU A 196 -6.28 -7.15 -9.43
C LEU A 196 -6.09 -6.29 -8.18
N VAL A 197 -7.18 -5.89 -7.52
CA VAL A 197 -7.16 -5.07 -6.30
C VAL A 197 -6.37 -5.74 -5.17
N SER A 198 -6.45 -7.08 -5.06
CA SER A 198 -5.73 -7.83 -4.03
C SER A 198 -4.23 -7.99 -4.30
N ASN A 199 -3.82 -7.84 -5.57
CA ASN A 199 -2.42 -7.92 -6.01
C ASN A 199 -1.74 -6.53 -6.09
N CYS A 200 -2.37 -5.49 -5.55
CA CYS A 200 -1.82 -4.14 -5.51
C CYS A 200 -0.67 -4.02 -4.50
N GLN A 201 0.36 -3.25 -4.86
CA GLN A 201 1.58 -3.08 -4.07
C GLN A 201 1.32 -2.39 -2.71
N GLU A 202 0.33 -1.50 -2.66
CA GLU A 202 -0.10 -0.76 -1.47
C GLU A 202 -0.41 -1.69 -0.28
N GLU A 203 -1.08 -2.81 -0.57
CA GLU A 203 -1.44 -3.81 0.43
C GLU A 203 -0.24 -4.67 0.84
N MET A 204 0.70 -4.92 -0.08
CA MET A 204 1.84 -5.80 0.15
C MET A 204 2.88 -5.20 1.12
N GLU A 205 2.96 -3.88 1.20
CA GLU A 205 3.89 -3.18 2.10
C GLU A 205 3.31 -3.02 3.52
N THR A 206 1.99 -2.88 3.62
CA THR A 206 1.30 -2.59 4.88
C THR A 206 0.89 -3.84 5.63
N ILE A 207 0.46 -4.89 4.91
CA ILE A 207 -0.15 -6.07 5.51
C ILE A 207 0.86 -7.18 5.65
N ARG A 208 0.83 -7.82 6.82
CA ARG A 208 1.71 -8.93 7.16
C ARG A 208 0.93 -10.24 7.13
N TYR A 209 1.63 -11.30 6.75
CA TYR A 209 1.11 -12.67 6.80
C TYR A 209 1.79 -13.43 7.93
N ASN A 210 1.06 -13.69 9.02
CA ASN A 210 1.59 -14.37 10.20
C ASN A 210 1.30 -15.88 10.15
N SER A 211 2.27 -16.70 10.55
CA SER A 211 2.12 -18.17 10.57
C SER A 211 0.98 -18.65 11.47
N GLY A 212 0.72 -17.94 12.58
CA GLY A 212 -0.37 -18.23 13.51
C GLY A 212 -1.78 -18.03 12.94
N GLU A 213 -1.93 -17.25 11.86
CA GLU A 213 -3.23 -16.97 11.24
C GLU A 213 -3.62 -18.02 10.20
N LYS A 214 -2.66 -18.83 9.73
CA LYS A 214 -2.84 -19.75 8.60
C LYS A 214 -4.01 -20.72 8.77
N ASN A 215 -4.18 -21.29 9.97
CA ASN A 215 -5.25 -22.26 10.23
C ASN A 215 -6.63 -21.57 10.17
N PHE A 216 -6.75 -20.37 10.74
CA PHE A 216 -7.98 -19.59 10.73
C PHE A 216 -8.33 -19.09 9.31
N LEU A 217 -7.34 -18.63 8.55
CA LEU A 217 -7.53 -18.26 7.14
C LEU A 217 -7.96 -19.47 6.30
N THR A 218 -7.45 -20.66 6.62
CA THR A 218 -7.87 -21.90 5.93
C THR A 218 -9.32 -22.28 6.26
N SER A 219 -9.79 -22.06 7.50
CA SER A 219 -11.20 -22.27 7.83
C SER A 219 -12.10 -21.26 7.11
N LEU A 220 -11.71 -19.98 7.05
CA LEU A 220 -12.46 -18.94 6.35
C LEU A 220 -12.58 -19.23 4.85
N LYS A 221 -11.53 -19.78 4.24
CA LYS A 221 -11.50 -20.17 2.82
C LYS A 221 -12.63 -21.13 2.42
N ASN A 222 -13.06 -21.98 3.36
CA ASN A 222 -14.08 -23.01 3.13
C ASN A 222 -15.49 -22.56 3.56
N ASP A 223 -15.67 -21.31 3.99
CA ASP A 223 -16.98 -20.78 4.36
C ASP A 223 -17.91 -20.69 3.14
N PRO A 224 -19.18 -21.10 3.25
CA PRO A 224 -20.13 -21.11 2.13
C PRO A 224 -20.39 -19.73 1.53
N ASN A 225 -20.17 -18.64 2.26
CA ASN A 225 -20.40 -17.28 1.78
C ASN A 225 -19.21 -16.69 1.02
N VAL A 226 -18.07 -17.40 0.95
CA VAL A 226 -16.93 -17.02 0.11
C VAL A 226 -17.22 -17.41 -1.34
N ARG A 227 -17.58 -16.41 -2.16
CA ARG A 227 -18.01 -16.61 -3.56
C ARG A 227 -16.93 -17.17 -4.47
N TYR A 228 -15.68 -16.79 -4.27
CA TYR A 228 -14.54 -17.16 -5.10
C TYR A 228 -13.43 -17.78 -4.24
N PRO A 229 -13.56 -19.04 -3.83
CA PRO A 229 -12.56 -19.70 -3.01
C PRO A 229 -11.21 -19.82 -3.72
N LEU A 230 -10.13 -19.73 -2.94
CA LEU A 230 -8.76 -19.99 -3.40
C LEU A 230 -8.40 -21.46 -3.18
N ASP A 231 -7.35 -21.97 -3.83
CA ASP A 231 -6.83 -23.33 -3.54
C ASP A 231 -6.01 -23.34 -2.25
N LYS A 232 -5.20 -22.31 -2.04
CA LYS A 232 -4.35 -22.14 -0.86
C LYS A 232 -4.22 -20.66 -0.52
N VAL A 233 -4.14 -20.36 0.77
CA VAL A 233 -3.73 -19.04 1.26
C VAL A 233 -2.26 -19.12 1.62
N SER A 234 -1.41 -18.47 0.83
CA SER A 234 0.06 -18.55 0.99
C SER A 234 0.77 -17.22 0.91
N SER A 235 0.17 -16.24 0.22
CA SER A 235 0.72 -14.91 0.03
C SER A 235 -0.12 -13.84 0.74
N VAL A 236 0.45 -12.65 0.89
CA VAL A 236 -0.28 -11.46 1.37
C VAL A 236 -1.46 -11.15 0.44
N SER A 237 -1.28 -11.28 -0.87
CA SER A 237 -2.35 -11.12 -1.86
C SER A 237 -3.50 -12.09 -1.63
N ASP A 238 -3.21 -13.37 -1.35
CA ASP A 238 -4.25 -14.36 -1.04
C ASP A 238 -5.02 -13.98 0.24
N LYS A 239 -4.31 -13.49 1.26
CA LYS A 239 -4.91 -13.00 2.50
C LYS A 239 -5.83 -11.81 2.23
N VAL A 240 -5.37 -10.80 1.50
CA VAL A 240 -6.16 -9.62 1.11
C VAL A 240 -7.40 -10.02 0.32
N TYR A 241 -7.23 -10.89 -0.67
CA TYR A 241 -8.30 -11.42 -1.51
C TYR A 241 -9.37 -12.15 -0.68
N LEU A 242 -8.96 -12.98 0.28
CA LEU A 242 -9.88 -13.68 1.16
C LEU A 242 -10.59 -12.71 2.12
N LEU A 243 -9.86 -11.79 2.74
CA LEU A 243 -10.44 -10.85 3.72
C LEU A 243 -11.48 -9.92 3.10
N ILE A 244 -11.25 -9.43 1.87
CA ILE A 244 -12.27 -8.65 1.14
C ILE A 244 -13.53 -9.50 0.95
N GLN A 245 -13.40 -10.75 0.50
CA GLN A 245 -14.56 -11.63 0.33
C GLN A 245 -15.28 -11.94 1.62
N CYS A 246 -14.57 -12.14 2.73
CA CYS A 246 -15.18 -12.36 4.03
C CYS A 246 -16.06 -11.17 4.44
N ILE A 247 -15.61 -9.93 4.22
CA ILE A 247 -16.45 -8.76 4.52
C ILE A 247 -17.66 -8.70 3.58
N LEU A 248 -17.45 -8.86 2.27
CA LEU A 248 -18.55 -8.81 1.29
C LEU A 248 -19.57 -9.94 1.47
N GLY A 249 -19.12 -11.09 1.99
CA GLY A 249 -19.94 -12.27 2.28
C GLY A 249 -20.49 -12.34 3.71
N ASP A 250 -20.27 -11.33 4.55
CA ASP A 250 -20.70 -11.32 5.96
C ASP A 250 -20.15 -12.49 6.81
N VAL A 251 -18.92 -12.93 6.51
CA VAL A 251 -18.23 -13.98 7.27
C VAL A 251 -17.56 -13.36 8.49
N SER A 252 -17.76 -13.97 9.66
CA SER A 252 -17.13 -13.50 10.89
C SER A 252 -15.61 -13.60 10.83
N LEU A 253 -14.94 -12.45 10.94
CA LEU A 253 -13.48 -12.34 11.04
C LEU A 253 -12.97 -12.39 12.48
N HIS A 254 -13.87 -12.47 13.46
CA HIS A 254 -13.51 -12.53 14.87
C HIS A 254 -13.03 -13.93 15.22
N ASN A 255 -11.73 -14.06 15.50
CA ASN A 255 -11.16 -15.26 16.09
C ASN A 255 -11.15 -15.13 17.61
N VAL A 256 -11.32 -16.24 18.34
CA VAL A 256 -11.29 -16.26 19.81
C VAL A 256 -9.94 -15.69 20.27
N GLY A 257 -9.98 -14.49 20.86
CA GLY A 257 -8.79 -13.80 21.38
C GLY A 257 -7.99 -12.95 20.38
N ASN A 258 -8.42 -12.83 19.12
CA ASN A 258 -7.71 -11.99 18.14
C ASN A 258 -8.67 -11.24 17.19
N ASN A 259 -8.84 -9.93 17.44
CA ASN A 259 -9.63 -9.01 16.62
C ASN A 259 -8.79 -8.26 15.57
N LEU A 260 -7.48 -8.51 15.49
CA LEU A 260 -6.58 -7.78 14.59
C LEU A 260 -6.99 -7.96 13.13
N LEU A 261 -7.41 -9.17 12.73
CA LEU A 261 -7.85 -9.45 11.36
C LEU A 261 -9.06 -8.62 10.92
N ALA A 262 -10.02 -8.37 11.83
CA ALA A 262 -11.18 -7.53 11.51
C ALA A 262 -10.77 -6.06 11.28
N VAL A 263 -9.85 -5.55 12.10
CA VAL A 263 -9.30 -4.18 11.94
C VAL A 263 -8.48 -4.06 10.65
N GLU A 264 -7.61 -5.04 10.38
CA GLU A 264 -6.84 -5.13 9.14
C GLU A 264 -7.76 -5.16 7.92
N ALA A 265 -8.82 -5.96 7.95
CA ALA A 265 -9.75 -6.08 6.83
C ALA A 265 -10.53 -4.77 6.55
N LEU A 266 -10.82 -3.95 7.57
CA LEU A 266 -11.37 -2.61 7.36
C LEU A 266 -10.35 -1.66 6.72
N SER A 267 -9.08 -1.73 7.11
CA SER A 267 -8.01 -0.96 6.45
C SER A 267 -7.86 -1.35 4.98
N ILE A 268 -7.87 -2.65 4.68
CA ILE A 268 -7.84 -3.20 3.32
C ILE A 268 -8.97 -2.62 2.48
N LEU A 269 -10.21 -2.58 3.01
CA LEU A 269 -11.35 -2.03 2.26
C LEU A 269 -11.19 -0.55 1.93
N ASN A 270 -10.57 0.25 2.80
CA ASN A 270 -10.31 1.66 2.53
C ASN A 270 -9.37 1.84 1.34
N HIS A 271 -8.30 1.04 1.28
CA HIS A 271 -7.38 1.05 0.13
C HIS A 271 -8.04 0.49 -1.14
N ALA A 272 -8.76 -0.63 -1.02
CA ALA A 272 -9.49 -1.26 -2.12
C ALA A 272 -10.54 -0.31 -2.72
N SER A 273 -11.22 0.48 -1.89
CA SER A 273 -12.14 1.55 -2.30
C SER A 273 -11.44 2.58 -3.18
N ARG A 274 -10.26 3.06 -2.76
CA ARG A 274 -9.45 4.04 -3.52
C ARG A 274 -8.98 3.47 -4.85
N ILE A 275 -8.45 2.24 -4.86
CA ILE A 275 -8.01 1.55 -6.08
C ILE A 275 -9.19 1.32 -7.03
N SER A 276 -10.36 0.97 -6.50
CA SER A 276 -11.57 0.75 -7.31
C SER A 276 -12.07 2.05 -7.95
N LYS A 277 -11.97 3.20 -7.28
CA LYS A 277 -12.26 4.52 -7.90
C LYS A 277 -11.29 4.85 -9.03
N CYS A 278 -9.99 4.60 -8.80
CA CYS A 278 -8.97 4.73 -9.84
C CYS A 278 -9.31 3.85 -11.06
N LEU A 279 -9.70 2.59 -10.83
CA LEU A 279 -10.11 1.68 -11.89
C LEU A 279 -11.32 2.20 -12.69
N ILE A 280 -12.32 2.75 -12.03
CA ILE A 280 -13.49 3.35 -12.69
C ILE A 280 -13.06 4.49 -13.62
N GLU A 281 -12.22 5.41 -13.14
CA GLU A 281 -11.77 6.57 -13.92
C GLU A 281 -10.86 6.16 -15.09
N CYS A 282 -9.95 5.20 -14.87
CA CYS A 282 -9.13 4.61 -15.95
C CYS A 282 -10.03 3.96 -17.01
N SER A 283 -11.02 3.17 -16.58
CA SER A 283 -11.97 2.51 -17.50
C SER A 283 -12.78 3.50 -18.33
N SER A 284 -13.16 4.62 -17.71
CA SER A 284 -13.86 5.71 -18.39
C SER A 284 -12.97 6.37 -19.44
N SER A 285 -11.68 6.56 -19.14
CA SER A 285 -10.71 7.12 -20.09
C SER A 285 -10.40 6.16 -21.27
N GLU A 286 -10.45 4.85 -21.02
CA GLU A 286 -10.25 3.79 -22.01
C GLU A 286 -11.47 3.51 -22.90
N VAL A 287 -12.65 4.01 -22.51
CA VAL A 287 -13.95 3.68 -23.13
C VAL A 287 -14.23 2.16 -23.10
N SER A 288 -13.73 1.46 -22.07
CA SER A 288 -13.92 0.02 -21.90
C SER A 288 -15.15 -0.28 -21.05
N SER A 289 -16.26 -0.66 -21.71
CA SER A 289 -17.56 -0.91 -21.05
C SER A 289 -17.51 -2.06 -20.04
N SER A 290 -16.84 -3.17 -20.37
CA SER A 290 -16.71 -4.33 -19.48
C SER A 290 -15.89 -3.99 -18.23
N LYS A 291 -14.74 -3.33 -18.41
CA LYS A 291 -13.88 -2.90 -17.30
C LYS A 291 -14.64 -1.94 -16.38
N LEU A 292 -15.35 -0.97 -16.95
CA LEU A 292 -16.16 -0.03 -16.20
C LEU A 292 -17.27 -0.73 -15.40
N LYS A 293 -18.04 -1.63 -16.03
CA LYS A 293 -19.13 -2.37 -15.37
C LYS A 293 -18.63 -3.14 -14.14
N PHE A 294 -17.57 -3.92 -14.29
CA PHE A 294 -17.02 -4.71 -13.19
C PHE A 294 -16.33 -3.85 -12.13
N SER A 295 -15.70 -2.74 -12.52
CA SER A 295 -15.14 -1.74 -11.59
C SER A 295 -16.23 -1.18 -10.68
N VAL A 296 -17.35 -0.76 -11.27
CA VAL A 296 -18.47 -0.14 -10.55
C VAL A 296 -19.14 -1.16 -9.62
N GLN A 297 -19.36 -2.40 -10.09
CA GLN A 297 -19.93 -3.46 -9.26
C GLN A 297 -19.06 -3.78 -8.05
N LEU A 298 -17.73 -3.87 -8.23
CA LEU A 298 -16.81 -4.09 -7.12
C LEU A 298 -16.81 -2.89 -6.16
N TYR A 299 -16.75 -1.67 -6.69
CA TYR A 299 -16.77 -0.45 -5.89
C TYR A 299 -18.05 -0.33 -5.05
N GLN A 300 -19.22 -0.57 -5.65
CA GLN A 300 -20.50 -0.62 -4.94
C GLN A 300 -20.47 -1.66 -3.82
N SER A 301 -19.91 -2.84 -4.11
CA SER A 301 -19.80 -3.91 -3.13
C SER A 301 -18.94 -3.49 -1.93
N ILE A 302 -17.80 -2.84 -2.19
CA ILE A 302 -16.87 -2.34 -1.16
C ILE A 302 -17.54 -1.25 -0.31
N GLN A 303 -18.24 -0.30 -0.92
CA GLN A 303 -18.94 0.77 -0.18
C GLN A 303 -20.06 0.22 0.71
N ALA A 304 -20.86 -0.70 0.17
CA ALA A 304 -21.93 -1.34 0.90
C ALA A 304 -21.44 -2.36 1.94
N LYS A 305 -20.17 -2.82 1.84
CA LYS A 305 -19.61 -3.96 2.57
C LYS A 305 -20.42 -5.25 2.36
N MET A 306 -20.93 -5.45 1.15
CA MET A 306 -21.75 -6.60 0.76
C MET A 306 -21.62 -6.80 -0.75
N TRP A 307 -21.84 -8.01 -1.26
CA TRP A 307 -21.86 -8.24 -2.71
C TRP A 307 -22.95 -7.41 -3.43
N PHE A 308 -22.65 -6.93 -4.65
CA PHE A 308 -23.54 -6.10 -5.47
C PHE A 308 -24.91 -6.75 -5.79
N ASP A 309 -24.97 -8.08 -5.79
CA ASP A 309 -26.17 -8.90 -6.03
C ASP A 309 -26.73 -9.52 -4.75
N SER A 310 -26.30 -9.03 -3.58
CA SER A 310 -26.80 -9.52 -2.29
C SER A 310 -28.28 -9.18 -2.12
N PRO A 311 -29.12 -10.14 -1.66
CA PRO A 311 -30.53 -9.87 -1.35
C PRO A 311 -30.70 -9.02 -0.07
N TYR A 312 -29.63 -8.80 0.69
CA TYR A 312 -29.64 -8.08 1.97
C TYR A 312 -29.36 -6.59 1.82
N VAL A 313 -29.72 -5.98 0.68
CA VAL A 313 -29.46 -4.55 0.37
C VAL A 313 -29.89 -3.61 1.50
N ILE A 314 -31.02 -3.94 2.14
CA ILE A 314 -31.67 -3.16 3.18
C ILE A 314 -30.82 -3.01 4.45
N ARG A 315 -29.83 -3.88 4.67
CA ARG A 315 -28.87 -3.78 5.78
C ARG A 315 -28.05 -2.47 5.76
N GLN A 316 -28.00 -1.77 4.63
CA GLN A 316 -27.36 -0.47 4.54
C GLN A 316 -28.09 0.63 5.34
N LEU A 317 -29.37 0.44 5.69
CA LEU A 317 -30.10 1.39 6.51
C LEU A 317 -29.72 1.28 7.99
N THR A 318 -29.64 2.42 8.65
CA THR A 318 -29.35 2.50 10.08
C THR A 318 -30.45 1.81 10.89
N GLY A 319 -30.04 0.96 11.84
CA GLY A 319 -30.96 0.21 12.70
C GLY A 319 -31.38 -1.18 12.18
N ILE A 320 -31.09 -1.51 10.92
CA ILE A 320 -31.42 -2.83 10.37
C ILE A 320 -30.25 -3.80 10.56
N GLY A 321 -30.36 -4.63 11.59
CA GLY A 321 -29.40 -5.69 11.86
C GLY A 321 -29.55 -6.93 10.96
N PRO A 322 -28.63 -7.91 11.06
CA PRO A 322 -28.62 -9.12 10.22
C PRO A 322 -29.89 -9.98 10.33
N GLN A 323 -30.56 -9.93 11.48
CA GLN A 323 -31.81 -10.67 11.68
C GLN A 323 -32.95 -10.06 10.88
N PHE A 324 -33.13 -8.73 10.98
CA PHE A 324 -34.16 -8.02 10.24
C PHE A 324 -33.95 -8.11 8.72
N SER A 325 -32.71 -8.02 8.24
CA SER A 325 -32.44 -8.18 6.81
C SER A 325 -32.79 -9.58 6.30
N LYS A 326 -32.60 -10.63 7.12
CA LYS A 326 -32.99 -12.01 6.77
C LYS A 326 -34.52 -12.16 6.73
N THR A 327 -35.23 -11.61 7.70
CA THR A 327 -36.70 -11.63 7.72
C THR A 327 -37.27 -10.91 6.50
N LEU A 328 -36.76 -9.72 6.18
CA LEU A 328 -37.20 -8.93 5.03
C LEU A 328 -36.91 -9.63 3.70
N SER A 329 -35.73 -10.24 3.57
CA SER A 329 -35.38 -11.05 2.41
C SER A 329 -36.29 -12.28 2.28
N ALA A 330 -36.69 -12.91 3.38
CA ALA A 330 -37.62 -14.04 3.36
C ALA A 330 -39.03 -13.60 2.92
N SER A 331 -39.42 -12.35 3.18
CA SER A 331 -40.64 -11.73 2.66
C SER A 331 -40.52 -11.16 1.23
N ASN A 332 -39.46 -11.51 0.48
CA ASN A 332 -39.18 -11.00 -0.87
C ASN A 332 -38.98 -9.47 -0.97
N VAL A 333 -38.65 -8.80 0.14
CA VAL A 333 -38.28 -7.39 0.16
C VAL A 333 -36.75 -7.31 0.07
N ILE A 334 -36.24 -7.13 -1.15
CA ILE A 334 -34.80 -7.16 -1.47
C ILE A 334 -34.27 -5.81 -1.99
N THR A 335 -35.15 -4.89 -2.40
CA THR A 335 -34.77 -3.54 -2.86
C THR A 335 -35.31 -2.43 -1.96
N PHE A 336 -34.68 -1.25 -2.00
CA PHE A 336 -35.18 -0.08 -1.28
C PHE A 336 -36.56 0.38 -1.76
N ASP A 337 -36.87 0.22 -3.05
CA ASP A 337 -38.18 0.58 -3.59
C ASP A 337 -39.28 -0.36 -3.11
N GLN A 338 -38.99 -1.66 -2.97
CA GLN A 338 -39.92 -2.61 -2.37
C GLN A 338 -40.18 -2.27 -0.90
N LEU A 339 -39.14 -1.94 -0.14
CA LEU A 339 -39.29 -1.54 1.26
C LEU A 339 -40.11 -0.25 1.40
N ARG A 340 -39.91 0.73 0.49
CA ARG A 340 -40.71 1.97 0.48
C ARG A 340 -42.18 1.70 0.15
N GLY A 341 -42.46 0.66 -0.63
CA GLY A 341 -43.82 0.24 -0.97
C GLY A 341 -44.52 -0.59 0.11
N CYS A 342 -43.81 -1.01 1.17
CA CYS A 342 -44.42 -1.70 2.30
C CYS A 342 -45.26 -0.73 3.13
N ASP A 343 -46.39 -1.22 3.65
CA ASP A 343 -47.22 -0.45 4.57
C ASP A 343 -46.42 -0.16 5.85
N PRO A 344 -46.30 1.10 6.30
CA PRO A 344 -45.59 1.43 7.54
C PRO A 344 -46.30 0.94 8.82
N SER A 345 -47.55 0.45 8.71
CA SER A 345 -48.39 -0.01 9.83
C SER A 345 -48.01 -1.37 10.38
#